data_AF-A0A537P1K8-F1
#
_entry.id   AF-A0A537P1K8-F1
#
_cell.length_a   1.000
_cell.length_b   1.000
_cell.length_c   1.000
_cell.angle_alpha   90.00
_cell.angle_beta   90.00
_cell.angle_gamma   90.00
#
_symmetry.space_group_name_H-M   'P 1'
#
loop_
_entity.id
_entity.type
_entity.pdbx_description
1 polymer ?
#
loop_
_entity_poly.entity_id
_entity_poly.type
_entity_poly.pdbx_seq_one_letter_code
_entity_poly.pdbx_strand_id
1 'polypeptide(L)'
;MKTPDDRLKDLGKRLDTSLSQHKGQGPDTTEGSAAGLAMRAVTELFVGLAVCMGLGWMVDKYFGTAPWVMLALMPFGIAAGVVNVMRLSKSKQAEEVMGGKGPAAPSVKDDDED
;
A
#
# COMPACT_ATOMS: atom_id res chain seq x y z
N MET A 1 26.16 -18.97 -32.98
CA MET A 1 26.38 -19.06 -31.52
C MET A 1 26.13 -17.68 -30.93
N LYS A 2 25.27 -17.54 -29.91
CA LYS A 2 25.11 -16.25 -29.18
C LYS A 2 26.37 -16.00 -28.34
N THR A 3 26.93 -14.81 -28.42
CA THR A 3 28.09 -14.42 -27.61
C THR A 3 27.70 -14.34 -26.14
N PRO A 4 28.66 -14.44 -25.20
CA PRO A 4 28.39 -14.33 -23.77
C PRO A 4 27.59 -13.08 -23.40
N ASP A 5 27.86 -11.96 -24.07
CA ASP A 5 27.19 -10.68 -23.87
C ASP A 5 25.69 -10.72 -24.22
N ASP A 6 25.32 -11.47 -25.27
CA ASP A 6 23.92 -11.63 -25.68
C ASP A 6 23.11 -12.42 -24.65
N ARG A 7 23.76 -13.35 -23.93
CA ARG A 7 23.10 -14.14 -22.87
C ARG A 7 22.88 -13.30 -21.61
N LEU A 8 23.83 -12.46 -21.25
CA LEU A 8 23.70 -11.56 -20.10
C LEU A 8 22.61 -10.51 -20.33
N LYS A 9 22.51 -9.99 -21.55
CA LYS A 9 21.43 -9.07 -21.94
C LYS A 9 20.05 -9.74 -21.90
N ASP A 10 19.96 -10.99 -22.35
CA ASP A 10 18.72 -11.78 -22.28
C ASP A 10 18.29 -12.06 -20.84
N LEU A 11 19.24 -12.45 -19.98
CA LEU A 11 19.00 -12.65 -18.55
C LEU A 11 18.61 -11.35 -17.85
N GLY A 12 19.28 -10.24 -18.15
CA GLY A 12 18.93 -8.92 -17.63
C GLY A 12 17.51 -8.51 -18.01
N LYS A 13 17.12 -8.74 -19.28
CA LYS A 13 15.74 -8.53 -19.74
C LYS A 13 14.73 -9.38 -18.99
N ARG A 14 15.03 -10.66 -18.78
CA ARG A 14 14.15 -11.59 -18.05
C ARG A 14 14.04 -11.22 -16.58
N LEU A 15 15.15 -10.85 -15.94
CA LEU A 15 15.17 -10.36 -14.56
C LEU A 15 14.38 -9.07 -14.42
N ASP A 16 14.57 -8.09 -15.30
CA ASP A 16 13.82 -6.83 -15.25
C ASP A 16 12.31 -7.04 -15.49
N THR A 17 11.96 -7.96 -16.40
CA THR A 17 10.56 -8.35 -16.64
C THR A 17 9.94 -9.02 -15.42
N SER A 18 10.63 -9.99 -14.82
CA SER A 18 10.15 -10.70 -13.63
C SER A 18 10.17 -9.82 -12.37
N LEU A 19 11.13 -8.91 -12.24
CA LEU A 19 11.21 -7.95 -11.14
C LEU A 19 10.13 -6.88 -11.29
N SER A 20 9.81 -6.45 -12.51
CA SER A 20 8.70 -5.52 -12.77
C SER A 20 7.35 -6.18 -12.56
N GLN A 21 7.22 -7.47 -12.86
CA GLN A 21 6.07 -8.29 -12.45
C GLN A 21 6.01 -8.37 -10.90
N HIS A 22 7.05 -8.81 -10.22
CA HIS A 22 7.05 -8.96 -8.75
C HIS A 22 6.99 -7.66 -7.94
N LYS A 23 7.50 -6.54 -8.47
CA LYS A 23 7.47 -5.25 -7.75
C LYS A 23 6.05 -4.66 -7.67
N GLY A 24 5.11 -5.16 -8.49
CA GLY A 24 3.69 -4.82 -8.44
C GLY A 24 2.75 -5.96 -8.03
N GLN A 25 3.18 -7.22 -8.11
CA GLN A 25 2.30 -8.40 -8.08
C GLN A 25 2.43 -9.14 -6.74
N GLY A 26 1.56 -8.77 -5.78
CA GLY A 26 0.89 -9.81 -4.99
C GLY A 26 -0.05 -10.60 -5.93
N PRO A 27 -0.48 -11.82 -5.57
CA PRO A 27 -1.06 -12.78 -6.51
C PRO A 27 -2.21 -12.17 -7.32
N ASP A 28 -2.03 -12.22 -8.64
CA ASP A 28 -2.90 -11.64 -9.65
C ASP A 28 -4.13 -12.52 -9.88
N THR A 29 -5.32 -12.02 -9.55
CA THR A 29 -6.55 -12.41 -10.24
C THR A 29 -7.27 -11.13 -10.66
N THR A 30 -7.55 -11.02 -11.95
CA THR A 30 -7.89 -9.77 -12.64
C THR A 30 -9.31 -9.23 -12.30
N GLU A 31 -10.12 -9.96 -11.53
CA GLU A 31 -11.33 -9.44 -10.84
C GLU A 31 -11.09 -9.13 -9.34
N GLY A 32 -9.98 -9.64 -8.77
CA GLY A 32 -9.53 -9.43 -7.41
C GLY A 32 -8.51 -8.31 -7.25
N SER A 33 -8.26 -7.48 -8.28
CA SER A 33 -7.22 -6.44 -8.24
C SER A 33 -7.50 -5.34 -7.21
N ALA A 34 -8.73 -4.82 -7.16
CA ALA A 34 -9.12 -3.82 -6.15
C ALA A 34 -9.18 -4.41 -4.74
N ALA A 35 -9.71 -5.63 -4.60
CA ALA A 35 -9.77 -6.34 -3.32
C ALA A 35 -8.37 -6.72 -2.82
N GLY A 36 -7.48 -7.16 -3.70
CA GLY A 36 -6.10 -7.51 -3.40
C GLY A 36 -5.27 -6.29 -3.03
N LEU A 37 -5.49 -5.15 -3.70
CA LEU A 37 -4.88 -3.88 -3.33
C LEU A 37 -5.38 -3.41 -1.94
N ALA A 38 -6.68 -3.54 -1.66
CA ALA A 38 -7.25 -3.21 -0.36
C ALA A 38 -6.70 -4.13 0.74
N MET A 39 -6.65 -5.44 0.51
CA MET A 39 -6.08 -6.42 1.44
C MET A 39 -4.59 -6.14 1.71
N ARG A 40 -3.83 -5.75 0.69
CA ARG A 40 -2.44 -5.34 0.85
C ARG A 40 -2.33 -4.05 1.67
N ALA A 41 -3.13 -3.04 1.39
CA ALA A 41 -3.13 -1.78 2.14
C ALA A 41 -3.43 -2.01 3.63
N VAL A 42 -4.40 -2.87 3.93
CA VAL A 42 -4.74 -3.30 5.29
C VAL A 42 -3.56 -4.04 5.92
N THR A 43 -2.94 -4.98 5.21
CA THR A 43 -1.79 -5.74 5.72
C THR A 43 -0.61 -4.83 6.03
N GLU A 44 -0.30 -3.87 5.16
CA GLU A 44 0.80 -2.93 5.40
C GLU A 44 0.53 -2.01 6.60
N LEU A 45 -0.73 -1.61 6.84
CA LEU A 45 -1.14 -0.92 8.07
C LEU A 45 -0.92 -1.78 9.32
N PHE A 46 -1.35 -3.04 9.29
CA PHE A 46 -1.16 -3.97 10.41
C PHE A 46 0.31 -4.27 10.68
N VAL A 47 1.14 -4.44 9.64
CA VAL A 47 2.58 -4.65 9.80
C VAL A 47 3.24 -3.44 10.44
N GLY A 48 2.93 -2.22 9.98
CA GLY A 48 3.44 -0.99 10.59
C GLY A 48 3.06 -0.86 12.06
N LEU A 49 1.80 -1.16 12.40
CA LEU A 49 1.31 -1.16 13.78
C LEU A 49 1.99 -2.22 14.64
N ALA A 50 2.10 -3.46 14.15
CA ALA A 50 2.71 -4.57 14.86
C ALA A 50 4.19 -4.32 15.16
N VAL A 51 4.94 -3.77 14.19
CA VAL A 51 6.35 -3.40 14.38
C VAL A 51 6.49 -2.30 15.42
N CYS A 52 5.63 -1.27 15.37
CA CYS A 52 5.67 -0.16 16.32
C CYS A 52 5.33 -0.62 17.76
N MET A 53 4.29 -1.44 17.91
CA MET A 53 3.94 -2.05 19.20
C MET A 53 5.02 -3.00 19.70
N GLY A 54 5.60 -3.83 18.85
CA GLY A 54 6.70 -4.72 19.21
C GLY A 54 7.93 -3.95 19.72
N LEU A 55 8.33 -2.90 18.99
CA LEU A 55 9.42 -2.01 19.39
C LEU A 55 9.13 -1.28 20.70
N GLY A 56 7.94 -0.66 20.82
CA GLY A 56 7.55 0.07 22.03
C GLY A 56 7.53 -0.83 23.26
N TRP A 57 6.95 -2.03 23.15
CA TRP A 57 6.91 -2.99 24.24
C TRP A 57 8.29 -3.49 24.65
N MET A 58 9.16 -3.77 23.67
CA MET A 58 10.51 -4.22 23.95
C MET A 58 11.29 -3.14 24.71
N VAL A 59 11.21 -1.88 24.27
CA VAL A 59 11.89 -0.76 24.93
C VAL A 59 11.32 -0.53 26.33
N ASP A 60 10.00 -0.44 26.49
CA ASP A 60 9.36 -0.27 27.81
C ASP A 60 9.79 -1.38 28.79
N LYS A 61 9.92 -2.62 28.31
CA LYS A 61 10.34 -3.78 29.12
C LYS A 61 11.82 -3.74 29.50
N TYR A 62 12.71 -3.29 28.61
CA TYR A 62 14.14 -3.16 28.89
C TYR A 62 14.44 -2.05 29.89
N PHE A 63 13.72 -0.93 29.79
CA PHE A 63 13.92 0.22 30.69
C PHE A 63 13.11 0.11 31.99
N GLY A 64 12.22 -0.89 32.11
CA GLY A 64 11.34 -1.05 33.28
C GLY A 64 10.37 0.12 33.47
N THR A 65 10.18 0.93 32.42
CA THR A 65 9.29 2.08 32.45
C THR A 65 7.85 1.60 32.32
N ALA A 66 6.92 2.30 33.00
CA ALA A 66 5.51 2.29 32.60
C ALA A 66 5.40 2.59 31.08
N PRO A 67 4.28 2.30 30.38
CA PRO A 67 4.20 2.25 28.92
C PRO A 67 4.25 3.65 28.25
N TRP A 68 5.28 4.41 28.59
CA TRP A 68 5.57 5.77 28.18
C TRP A 68 6.14 5.77 26.77
N VAL A 69 7.00 4.80 26.43
CA VAL A 69 7.54 4.68 25.07
C VAL A 69 6.45 4.20 24.12
N MET A 70 5.62 3.24 24.53
CA MET A 70 4.37 2.89 23.84
C MET A 70 3.47 4.12 23.59
N LEU A 71 3.26 4.98 24.60
CA LEU A 71 2.46 6.21 24.47
C LEU A 71 3.08 7.20 23.48
N ALA A 72 4.40 7.39 23.52
CA ALA A 72 5.12 8.29 22.64
C ALA A 72 5.20 7.77 21.19
N LEU A 73 5.26 6.45 21.01
CA LEU A 73 5.29 5.80 19.70
C LEU A 73 3.90 5.70 19.04
N MET A 74 2.82 5.78 19.81
CA MET A 74 1.46 5.77 19.28
C MET A 74 1.20 6.81 18.16
N PRO A 75 1.48 8.11 18.33
CA PRO A 75 1.32 9.10 17.26
C PRO A 75 2.24 8.83 16.06
N PHE A 76 3.44 8.28 16.29
CA PHE A 76 4.36 7.88 15.22
C PHE A 76 3.84 6.69 14.42
N GLY A 77 3.25 5.69 15.06
CA GLY A 77 2.61 4.56 14.40
C GLY A 77 1.44 4.99 13.52
N ILE A 78 0.60 5.91 14.02
CA ILE A 78 -0.50 6.50 13.26
C ILE A 78 0.04 7.30 12.06
N ALA A 79 1.03 8.17 12.27
CA ALA A 79 1.63 8.95 11.20
C ALA A 79 2.28 8.06 10.12
N ALA A 80 3.02 7.02 10.53
CA ALA A 80 3.64 6.06 9.62
C ALA A 80 2.59 5.29 8.81
N GLY A 81 1.50 4.85 9.44
CA GLY A 81 0.39 4.18 8.76
C GLY A 81 -0.28 5.08 7.72
N VAL A 82 -0.57 6.33 8.07
CA VAL A 82 -1.14 7.33 7.16
C VAL A 82 -0.21 7.59 5.98
N VAL A 83 1.10 7.77 6.22
CA VAL A 83 2.09 7.98 5.16
C VAL A 83 2.20 6.77 4.24
N ASN A 84 2.09 5.55 4.77
CA ASN A 84 2.13 4.33 3.97
C ASN A 84 0.91 4.21 3.05
N VAL A 85 -0.30 4.49 3.56
CA VAL A 85 -1.53 4.55 2.76
C VAL A 85 -1.46 5.64 1.69
N MET A 86 -0.99 6.84 2.05
CA MET A 86 -0.83 7.93 1.08
C MET A 86 0.17 7.58 -0.03
N ARG A 87 1.21 6.80 0.28
CA ARG A 87 2.15 6.28 -0.73
C ARG A 87 1.48 5.28 -1.67
N LEU A 88 0.69 4.34 -1.15
CA LEU A 88 -0.10 3.40 -1.95
C LEU A 88 -1.05 4.14 -2.91
N SER A 89 -1.71 5.20 -2.43
CA SER A 89 -2.59 6.03 -3.25
C SER A 89 -1.82 6.75 -4.36
N LYS A 90 -0.68 7.38 -4.05
CA LYS A 90 0.09 8.18 -5.03
C LYS A 90 0.68 7.38 -6.20
N SER A 91 0.75 6.06 -6.11
CA SER A 91 1.17 5.18 -7.21
C SER A 91 0.06 4.96 -8.24
N LYS A 92 -0.12 5.90 -9.18
CA LYS A 92 -0.92 5.83 -10.44
C LYS A 92 -2.41 5.40 -10.38
N GLN A 93 -2.91 4.89 -9.26
CA GLN A 93 -4.31 4.48 -9.06
C GLN A 93 -5.16 5.55 -8.36
N ALA A 94 -4.56 6.48 -7.60
CA ALA A 94 -5.32 7.61 -7.03
C ALA A 94 -5.77 8.65 -8.07
N GLU A 95 -5.18 8.69 -9.26
CA GLU A 95 -5.67 9.58 -10.31
C GLU A 95 -7.04 9.12 -10.83
N GLU A 96 -7.29 7.81 -10.85
CA GLU A 96 -8.57 7.24 -11.28
C GLU A 96 -9.63 7.28 -10.16
N VAL A 97 -9.23 7.07 -8.90
CA VAL A 97 -10.15 7.04 -7.73
C VAL A 97 -10.46 8.45 -7.17
N MET A 98 -9.58 9.44 -7.32
CA MET A 98 -9.83 10.82 -6.87
C MET A 98 -9.92 11.86 -7.99
N GLY A 99 -9.63 11.51 -9.24
CA GLY A 99 -9.85 12.36 -10.43
C GLY A 99 -11.13 12.04 -11.20
N GLY A 100 -11.76 10.89 -10.94
CA GLY A 100 -13.04 10.50 -11.53
C GLY A 100 -14.19 10.71 -10.56
N LYS A 101 -14.92 11.81 -10.74
CA LYS A 101 -16.33 12.02 -10.34
C LYS A 101 -16.84 11.03 -9.27
N GLY A 102 -16.77 11.44 -8.00
CA GLY A 102 -17.44 10.73 -6.90
C GLY A 102 -18.89 10.38 -7.29
N PRO A 103 -19.48 9.30 -6.74
CA PRO A 103 -20.73 8.74 -7.24
C PRO A 103 -21.73 9.88 -7.37
N ALA A 104 -22.05 10.21 -8.63
CA ALA A 104 -22.99 11.26 -8.92
C ALA A 104 -24.29 10.83 -8.23
N ALA A 105 -24.64 11.54 -7.16
CA ALA A 105 -25.94 11.40 -6.54
C ALA A 105 -26.97 11.42 -7.67
N PRO A 106 -27.91 10.47 -7.71
CA PRO A 106 -28.90 10.45 -8.77
C PRO A 106 -29.58 11.81 -8.74
N SER A 107 -29.42 12.58 -9.82
CA SER A 107 -30.17 13.80 -10.04
C SER A 107 -31.63 13.39 -10.03
N VAL A 108 -32.30 13.62 -8.92
CA VAL A 108 -33.76 13.67 -8.86
C VAL A 108 -34.16 14.68 -9.93
N LYS A 109 -34.90 14.22 -10.93
CA LYS A 109 -35.59 15.12 -11.84
C LYS A 109 -36.69 15.74 -11.00
N ASP A 110 -36.58 17.03 -10.73
CA ASP A 110 -37.72 17.83 -10.32
C ASP A 110 -38.62 17.93 -11.56
N ASP A 111 -39.57 17.00 -11.66
CA ASP A 111 -40.72 17.12 -12.56
C ASP A 111 -41.66 18.18 -11.93
N ASP A 112 -41.40 19.44 -12.25
CA ASP A 112 -42.34 20.54 -12.09
C ASP A 112 -42.51 21.25 -13.45
N GLU A 113 -43.78 21.49 -13.81
CA GLU A 113 -44.31 22.39 -14.87
C GLU A 113 -44.49 21.80 -16.31
N ASP A 114 -45.61 21.10 -16.54
CA ASP A 114 -46.81 21.61 -17.29
C ASP A 114 -47.92 20.55 -17.43
#